data_AF-A0A7C5RYP8-F1
#
_entry.id   AF-A0A7C5RYP8-F1
#
_cell.length_a   1.000
_cell.length_b   1.000
_cell.length_c   1.000
_cell.angle_alpha   90.00
_cell.angle_beta   90.00
_cell.angle_gamma   90.00
#
_symmetry.space_group_name_H-M   'P 1'
#
loop_
_entity.id
_entity.type
_entity.pdbx_description
1 polymer ?
#
loop_
_entity_poly.entity_id
_entity_poly.type
_entity_poly.pdbx_seq_one_letter_code
_entity_poly.pdbx_strand_id
1 'polypeptide(L)'
;MHFIVSWEISSESSNSEKINQTLLQQISDYEWIRLLGNFYILDINCECDWVRVQQRFLLVSEKFPEVNFLLSPIYNCDSNFFVYRMPENGYHSCS
;
A
#
# COMPACT_ATOMS: atom_id res chain seq x y z
N MET A 1 8.58 -11.37 -2.44
CA MET A 1 9.40 -10.19 -2.04
C MET A 1 8.43 -9.09 -1.70
N HIS A 2 8.76 -8.21 -0.75
CA HIS A 2 7.75 -7.25 -0.29
C HIS A 2 8.15 -5.82 -0.59
N PHE A 3 7.17 -5.00 -0.91
CA PHE A 3 7.33 -3.55 -0.92
C PHE A 3 6.09 -2.87 -0.35
N ILE A 4 6.25 -1.61 0.05
CA ILE A 4 5.18 -0.80 0.61
C ILE A 4 4.67 0.15 -0.46
N VAL A 5 3.35 0.28 -0.55
CA VAL A 5 2.69 1.36 -1.30
C VAL A 5 1.74 2.10 -0.38
N SER A 6 1.75 3.43 -0.50
CA SER A 6 0.80 4.30 0.17
C SER A 6 0.38 5.43 -0.74
N TRP A 7 -0.86 5.89 -0.64
CA TRP A 7 -1.31 7.07 -1.38
C TRP A 7 -2.23 7.98 -0.57
N GLU A 8 -2.21 9.24 -0.94
CA GLU A 8 -3.07 10.29 -0.41
C GLU A 8 -3.78 10.95 -1.59
N ILE A 9 -5.07 11.21 -1.41
CA ILE A 9 -5.91 11.90 -2.39
C ILE A 9 -6.37 13.18 -1.71
N SER A 10 -6.19 14.33 -2.36
CA SER A 10 -6.61 15.62 -1.81
C SER A 10 -8.10 15.58 -1.40
N SER A 11 -8.39 16.08 -0.21
CA SER A 11 -9.72 16.05 0.42
C SER A 11 -10.78 16.86 -0.34
N GLU A 12 -10.36 17.78 -1.20
CA GLU A 12 -11.24 18.58 -2.05
C GLU A 12 -11.66 17.86 -3.35
N SER A 13 -11.14 16.66 -3.62
CA SER A 13 -11.45 15.93 -4.86
C SER A 13 -12.83 15.28 -4.81
N SER A 14 -13.73 15.75 -5.66
CA SER A 14 -15.04 15.12 -5.92
C SER A 14 -14.92 13.71 -6.51
N ASN A 15 -13.74 13.34 -7.00
CA ASN A 15 -13.42 12.05 -7.59
C ASN A 15 -12.69 11.08 -6.64
N SER A 16 -12.53 11.41 -5.35
CA SER A 16 -11.71 10.64 -4.41
C SER A 16 -11.97 9.14 -4.43
N GLU A 17 -13.24 8.72 -4.38
CA GLU A 17 -13.60 7.30 -4.42
C GLU A 17 -13.19 6.63 -5.75
N LYS A 18 -13.45 7.29 -6.88
CA LYS A 18 -13.09 6.77 -8.21
C LYS A 18 -11.57 6.60 -8.35
N ILE A 19 -10.81 7.56 -7.85
CA ILE A 19 -9.35 7.53 -7.86
C ILE A 19 -8.85 6.39 -6.98
N ASN A 20 -9.40 6.26 -5.77
CA ASN A 20 -9.04 5.18 -4.84
C ASN A 20 -9.30 3.80 -5.47
N GLN A 21 -10.46 3.61 -6.08
CA GLN A 21 -10.78 2.37 -6.82
C GLN A 21 -9.80 2.14 -7.98
N THR A 22 -9.41 3.19 -8.70
CA THR A 22 -8.44 3.08 -9.80
C THR A 22 -7.05 2.66 -9.31
N LEU A 23 -6.59 3.20 -8.17
CA LEU A 23 -5.31 2.83 -7.54
C LEU A 23 -5.36 1.38 -7.00
N LEU A 24 -6.47 0.98 -6.38
CA LEU A 24 -6.69 -0.39 -5.93
C LEU A 24 -6.65 -1.39 -7.08
N GLN A 25 -7.24 -1.04 -8.23
CA GLN A 25 -7.17 -1.86 -9.44
C GLN A 25 -5.73 -2.07 -9.91
N GLN A 26 -4.83 -1.09 -9.75
CA GLN A 26 -3.43 -1.22 -10.17
C GLN A 26 -2.67 -2.30 -9.40
N ILE A 27 -3.11 -2.60 -8.18
CA ILE A 27 -2.50 -3.60 -7.28
C ILE A 27 -3.32 -4.88 -7.14
N SER A 28 -4.45 -5.00 -7.83
CA SER A 28 -5.40 -6.12 -7.66
C SER A 28 -4.87 -7.49 -8.10
N ASP A 29 -3.83 -7.51 -8.94
CA ASP A 29 -3.15 -8.73 -9.39
C ASP A 29 -2.21 -9.33 -8.34
N TYR A 30 -1.98 -8.63 -7.22
CA TYR A 30 -1.00 -8.97 -6.20
C TYR A 30 -1.66 -9.31 -4.87
N GLU A 31 -1.05 -10.21 -4.10
CA GLU A 31 -1.43 -10.39 -2.71
C GLU A 31 -0.99 -9.18 -1.90
N TRP A 32 -1.89 -8.66 -1.05
CA TRP A 32 -1.58 -7.50 -0.24
C TRP A 32 -2.19 -7.58 1.16
N ILE A 33 -1.52 -6.92 2.10
CA ILE A 33 -2.02 -6.67 3.45
C ILE A 33 -2.22 -5.17 3.61
N ARG A 34 -3.43 -4.75 3.97
CA ARG A 34 -3.76 -3.36 4.30
C ARG A 34 -3.53 -3.13 5.79
N LEU A 35 -2.63 -2.23 6.13
CA LEU A 35 -2.32 -1.93 7.54
C LEU A 35 -3.18 -0.79 8.10
N LEU A 36 -3.22 0.34 7.41
CA LEU A 36 -3.98 1.52 7.86
C LEU A 36 -4.31 2.42 6.68
N GLY A 37 -5.55 2.90 6.59
CA GLY A 37 -5.94 3.86 5.55
C GLY A 37 -5.60 3.35 4.15
N ASN A 38 -4.74 4.08 3.44
CA ASN A 38 -4.29 3.74 2.09
C ASN A 38 -2.88 3.11 2.06
N PHE A 39 -2.45 2.50 3.17
CA PHE A 39 -1.14 1.87 3.30
C PHE A 39 -1.23 0.35 3.10
N TYR A 40 -0.49 -0.16 2.12
CA TYR A 40 -0.48 -1.56 1.72
C TYR A 40 0.94 -2.11 1.65
N ILE A 41 1.10 -3.37 2.06
CA ILE A 41 2.29 -4.17 1.78
C ILE A 41 1.90 -5.18 0.70
N LEU A 42 2.61 -5.16 -0.43
CA LEU A 42 2.40 -6.09 -1.54
C LEU A 42 3.46 -7.19 -1.50
N ASP A 43 3.04 -8.43 -1.73
CA ASP A 43 3.95 -9.52 -2.10
C ASP A 43 4.05 -9.63 -3.62
N ILE A 44 5.29 -9.64 -4.12
CA ILE A 44 5.62 -9.71 -5.54
C ILE A 44 6.64 -10.79 -5.84
N ASN A 45 6.58 -11.30 -7.07
CA ASN A 45 7.39 -12.44 -7.51
C ASN A 45 8.77 -12.00 -8.02
N CYS A 46 8.87 -10.85 -8.67
CA CYS A 46 10.09 -10.35 -9.32
C CYS A 46 10.26 -8.83 -9.14
N GLU A 47 11.47 -8.31 -9.33
CA GLU A 47 11.71 -6.87 -9.46
C GLU A 47 10.94 -6.25 -10.65
N CYS A 48 10.59 -7.07 -11.65
CA CYS A 48 9.80 -6.65 -12.79
C CYS A 48 8.36 -6.21 -12.39
N ASP A 49 7.80 -6.79 -11.33
CA ASP A 49 6.50 -6.39 -10.79
C ASP A 49 6.57 -5.03 -10.11
N TRP A 50 7.66 -4.74 -9.39
CA TRP A 50 7.91 -3.43 -8.80
C TRP A 50 7.90 -2.32 -9.86
N VAL A 51 8.67 -2.50 -10.94
CA VAL A 51 8.72 -1.53 -12.04
C VAL A 51 7.34 -1.35 -12.68
N ARG A 52 6.59 -2.45 -12.84
CA ARG A 52 5.22 -2.42 -13.38
C ARG A 52 4.27 -1.62 -12.48
N VAL A 53 4.28 -1.84 -11.18
CA VAL A 53 3.42 -1.10 -10.23
C VAL A 53 3.79 0.38 -10.22
N GLN A 54 5.09 0.70 -10.22
CA GLN A 54 5.56 2.08 -10.31
C GLN A 54 5.03 2.80 -11.57
N GLN A 55 5.13 2.16 -12.74
CA GLN A 55 4.60 2.72 -13.99
C GLN A 55 3.07 2.89 -13.95
N ARG A 56 2.34 1.90 -13.42
CA ARG A 56 0.87 1.98 -13.27
C ARG A 56 0.46 3.16 -12.39
N PHE A 57 1.12 3.38 -11.25
CA PHE A 57 0.82 4.49 -10.35
C PHE A 57 1.18 5.85 -10.96
N LEU A 58 2.29 5.94 -11.68
CA LEU A 58 2.66 7.14 -12.43
C LEU A 58 1.56 7.54 -13.43
N LEU A 59 1.06 6.60 -14.23
CA LEU A 59 -0.04 6.85 -15.18
C LEU A 59 -1.33 7.34 -14.49
N VAL A 60 -1.63 6.82 -13.29
CA VAL A 60 -2.78 7.31 -12.51
C VAL A 60 -2.52 8.75 -12.05
N SER A 61 -1.33 9.07 -11.55
CA SER A 61 -1.00 10.44 -11.11
C SER A 61 -0.95 11.47 -12.25
N GLU A 62 -0.57 11.06 -13.46
CA GLU A 62 -0.63 11.93 -14.66
C GLU A 62 -2.07 12.28 -15.03
N LYS A 63 -3.00 11.34 -14.81
CA LYS A 63 -4.43 11.53 -15.07
C LYS A 63 -5.15 12.25 -13.93
N PHE A 64 -4.68 12.09 -12.70
CA PHE A 64 -5.28 12.64 -11.48
C PHE A 64 -4.20 13.36 -10.67
N PRO A 65 -3.94 14.65 -10.96
CA PRO A 65 -2.92 15.46 -10.26
C PRO A 65 -3.15 15.61 -8.76
N GLU A 66 -4.37 15.34 -8.28
CA GLU A 66 -4.74 15.34 -6.86
C GLU A 66 -4.23 14.12 -6.06
N VAL A 67 -3.51 13.19 -6.71
CA VAL A 67 -2.94 12.00 -6.10
C VAL A 67 -1.47 12.19 -5.80
N ASN A 68 -1.10 11.98 -4.54
CA ASN A 68 0.27 11.75 -4.14
C ASN A 68 0.44 10.29 -3.73
N PHE A 69 1.54 9.66 -4.11
CA PHE A 69 1.82 8.28 -3.71
C PHE A 69 3.29 8.09 -3.32
N LEU A 70 3.51 7.09 -2.49
CA LEU A 70 4.81 6.64 -2.02
C LEU A 70 4.94 5.15 -2.29
N LEU A 71 6.07 4.78 -2.88
CA LEU A 71 6.50 3.40 -3.07
C LEU A 71 7.83 3.24 -2.33
N SER A 72 7.90 2.33 -1.35
CA SER A 72 9.13 2.03 -0.62
C SER A 72 9.88 0.87 -1.31
N PRO A 73 11.22 0.83 -1.30
CA PRO A 73 12.00 -0.18 -2.03
C PRO A 73 11.63 -1.64 -1.72
N ILE A 74 12.03 -2.53 -2.63
CA ILE A 74 11.87 -3.97 -2.48
C ILE A 74 12.74 -4.47 -1.34
N TYR A 75 12.11 -5.09 -0.34
CA TYR A 75 12.79 -5.85 0.69
C TYR A 75 12.82 -7.31 0.26
N ASN A 76 14.02 -7.81 -0.07
CA ASN A 76 14.29 -9.23 -0.20
C ASN A 76 14.79 -9.73 1.16
N CYS A 77 14.08 -10.68 1.76
CA CYS A 77 14.34 -11.10 3.13
C CYS A 77 15.63 -11.93 3.20
N ASP A 78 16.72 -11.31 3.68
CA ASP A 78 17.68 -11.90 4.62
C ASP A 78 17.74 -11.04 5.90
N SER A 79 16.58 -10.54 6.32
CA SER A 79 16.45 -9.72 7.53
C SER A 79 15.49 -10.41 8.48
N ASN A 80 16.00 -10.83 9.64
CA ASN A 80 15.20 -11.38 10.74
C ASN A 80 14.16 -10.33 11.16
N PHE A 81 12.89 -10.50 10.77
CA PHE A 81 11.83 -9.63 11.25
C PHE A 81 11.22 -10.19 12.53
N PHE A 82 11.06 -9.31 13.51
CA PHE A 82 10.36 -9.59 14.76
C PHE A 82 8.88 -9.20 14.60
N VAL A 83 7.99 -10.18 14.72
CA VAL A 83 6.54 -9.95 14.72
C VAL A 83 6.04 -10.08 16.15
N TYR A 84 5.62 -8.96 16.74
CA TYR A 84 4.91 -8.96 18.02
C TYR A 84 3.40 -9.07 17.77
N ARG A 85 2.78 -10.15 18.23
CA ARG A 85 1.32 -10.27 18.33
C ARG A 85 0.90 -9.93 19.75
N MET A 86 -0.01 -8.97 19.90
CA MET A 86 -0.68 -8.77 21.18
C MET A 86 -1.54 -10.01 21.50
N PRO A 87 -1.47 -10.56 22.72
CA PRO A 87 -2.37 -11.63 23.13
C PRO A 87 -3.81 -11.11 23.17
N GLU A 88 -4.76 -11.90 22.66
CA GLU A 88 -6.18 -11.53 22.49
C GLU A 88 -6.92 -11.15 23.79
N ASN A 89 -6.31 -11.35 24.96
CA ASN A 89 -6.96 -11.22 26.28
C ASN A 89 -6.37 -10.10 27.17
N GLY A 90 -5.98 -8.97 26.58
CA GLY A 90 -5.21 -7.92 27.28
C GLY A 90 -5.97 -6.70 27.81
N TYR A 91 -7.30 -6.62 27.75
CA TYR A 91 -8.04 -5.50 28.36
C TYR A 91 -8.34 -5.80 29.83
N HIS A 92 -7.39 -5.50 30.72
CA HIS A 92 -7.73 -5.16 32.09
C HIS A 92 -7.93 -3.65 32.18
N SER A 93 -9.18 -3.24 32.38
CA SER A 93 -9.53 -1.89 32.78
C SER A 93 -8.86 -1.59 34.13
N CYS A 94 -7.94 -0.64 34.16
CA CYS A 94 -7.56 0.01 35.41
C CYS A 94 -8.75 0.89 35.82
N SER A 95 -9.53 0.38 36.79
CA SER A 95 -10.43 1.15 37.64
C SER A 95 -9.64 2.08 38.57
#